data_AF-A0A2E3PL73-F1
#
_entry.id   AF-A0A2E3PL73-F1
#
_cell.length_a   1.000
_cell.length_b   1.000
_cell.length_c   1.000
_cell.angle_alpha   90.00
_cell.angle_beta   90.00
_cell.angle_gamma   90.00
#
_symmetry.space_group_name_H-M   'P 1'
#
loop_
_entity.id
_entity.type
_entity.pdbx_description
1 polymer ?
#
loop_
_entity_poly.entity_id
_entity_poly.type
_entity_poly.pdbx_seq_one_letter_code
_entity_poly.pdbx_strand_id
1 'polypeptide(L)'
;MSHILRAGLGLSMAALIPLSAAALDYPSPLDSNANYITISCFRGPLPVVVWDRPNAVFVDDLVQYGYAYPQAYSIAETVCRDEYAVGNKGYMTQRLYELMNETPPVR
;
A
#
# COMPACT_ATOMS: atom_id res chain seq x y z
N MET A 1 45.11 -54.34 -18.23
CA MET A 1 44.18 -54.44 -17.08
C MET A 1 44.19 -53.13 -16.32
N SER A 2 43.02 -52.68 -15.90
CA SER A 2 42.69 -51.50 -15.09
C SER A 2 42.54 -50.14 -15.79
N HIS A 3 41.25 -49.84 -15.98
CA HIS A 3 40.59 -48.56 -16.25
C HIS A 3 41.01 -47.46 -15.28
N ILE A 4 40.78 -46.19 -15.65
CA ILE A 4 39.91 -45.26 -14.89
C ILE A 4 39.53 -44.10 -15.82
N LEU A 5 38.25 -44.10 -16.19
CA LEU A 5 37.48 -42.97 -16.71
C LEU A 5 37.23 -42.01 -15.54
N ARG A 6 37.47 -40.70 -15.66
CA ARG A 6 36.94 -39.72 -14.71
C ARG A 6 36.16 -38.63 -15.42
N ALA A 7 34.87 -38.67 -15.12
CA ALA A 7 33.79 -37.86 -15.62
C ALA A 7 33.91 -36.40 -15.18
N GLY A 8 33.42 -35.51 -16.05
CA GLY A 8 33.24 -34.10 -15.74
C GLY A 8 32.15 -33.89 -14.69
N LEU A 9 32.33 -32.85 -13.89
CA LEU A 9 31.27 -32.18 -13.17
C LEU A 9 31.43 -30.68 -13.41
N GLY A 10 30.61 -30.14 -14.33
CA GLY A 10 30.43 -28.70 -14.48
C GLY A 10 29.63 -28.18 -13.28
N LEU A 11 30.18 -27.20 -12.57
CA LEU A 11 29.43 -26.44 -11.57
C LEU A 11 28.64 -25.36 -12.30
N SER A 12 27.35 -25.63 -12.53
CA SER A 12 26.39 -24.61 -12.96
C SER A 12 26.17 -23.60 -11.83
N MET A 13 26.62 -22.36 -12.01
CA MET A 13 26.24 -21.24 -11.15
C MET A 13 24.73 -21.00 -11.27
N ALA A 14 23.97 -21.41 -10.25
CA ALA A 14 22.58 -21.03 -10.11
C ALA A 14 22.50 -19.52 -9.86
N ALA A 15 21.97 -18.78 -10.82
CA ALA A 15 21.67 -17.35 -10.67
C ALA A 15 20.59 -17.18 -9.59
N LEU A 16 20.98 -16.62 -8.45
CA LEU A 16 20.04 -16.14 -7.43
C LEU A 16 19.35 -14.89 -7.99
N ILE A 17 18.17 -15.08 -8.58
CA ILE A 17 17.27 -13.97 -8.91
C ILE A 17 16.63 -13.55 -7.57
N PRO A 18 16.91 -12.35 -7.03
CA PRO A 18 16.13 -11.87 -5.91
C PRO A 18 14.69 -11.67 -6.40
N LEU A 19 13.75 -12.47 -5.90
CA LEU A 19 12.32 -12.22 -6.04
C LEU A 19 12.06 -10.87 -5.36
N SER A 20 11.93 -9.80 -6.13
CA SER A 20 11.36 -8.56 -5.63
C SER A 20 9.92 -8.86 -5.22
N ALA A 21 9.62 -8.66 -3.93
CA ALA A 21 8.27 -8.73 -3.42
C ALA A 21 7.45 -7.61 -4.07
N ALA A 22 6.84 -7.90 -5.21
CA ALA A 22 5.68 -7.16 -5.65
C ALA A 22 4.61 -7.36 -4.57
N ALA A 23 4.43 -6.36 -3.71
CA ALA A 23 3.19 -6.24 -2.96
C ALA A 23 2.09 -6.11 -4.02
N LEU A 24 1.51 -7.26 -4.38
CA LEU A 24 0.34 -7.32 -5.23
C LEU A 24 -0.71 -6.44 -4.57
N ASP A 25 -1.31 -5.56 -5.38
CA ASP A 25 -2.37 -4.61 -5.05
C ASP A 25 -3.61 -5.41 -4.59
N TYR A 26 -3.53 -6.06 -3.42
CA TYR A 26 -4.56 -6.95 -2.94
C TYR A 26 -5.67 -6.08 -2.35
N PRO A 27 -6.90 -6.16 -2.88
CA PRO A 27 -8.01 -5.40 -2.33
C PRO A 27 -8.15 -5.76 -0.86
N SER A 28 -8.02 -4.78 0.02
CA SER A 28 -8.31 -4.99 1.43
C SER A 28 -9.80 -5.34 1.54
N PRO A 29 -10.19 -6.36 2.33
CA PRO A 29 -11.59 -6.67 2.55
C PRO A 29 -12.32 -5.41 3.04
N LEU A 30 -13.49 -5.12 2.48
CA LEU A 30 -14.36 -4.06 3.00
C LEU A 30 -14.78 -4.43 4.42
N ASP A 31 -14.57 -3.53 5.38
CA ASP A 31 -15.23 -3.63 6.68
C ASP A 31 -16.71 -3.21 6.48
N SER A 32 -17.63 -3.92 7.12
CA SER A 32 -19.06 -3.61 7.07
C SER A 32 -19.48 -2.59 8.13
N ASN A 33 -18.54 -2.14 8.96
CA ASN A 33 -18.80 -1.22 10.04
C ASN A 33 -18.57 0.24 9.62
N ALA A 34 -19.66 0.96 9.37
CA ALA A 34 -19.67 2.36 8.92
C ALA A 34 -18.99 3.37 9.86
N ASN A 35 -18.50 2.93 11.03
CA ASN A 35 -17.76 3.78 11.98
C ASN A 35 -16.25 3.56 11.95
N TYR A 36 -15.75 2.66 11.10
CA TYR A 36 -14.32 2.38 10.96
C TYR A 36 -13.83 2.82 9.58
N ILE A 37 -12.67 3.48 9.56
CA ILE A 37 -12.00 3.88 8.31
C ILE A 37 -10.63 3.23 8.28
N THR A 38 -10.40 2.40 7.26
CA THR A 38 -9.13 1.71 7.01
C THR A 38 -8.23 2.59 6.16
N ILE A 39 -7.21 3.21 6.79
CA ILE A 39 -6.18 3.93 6.04
C ILE A 39 -5.32 2.91 5.28
N SER A 40 -5.46 2.87 3.97
CA SER A 40 -4.79 1.93 3.09
C SER A 40 -4.17 2.66 1.91
N CYS A 41 -2.84 2.79 1.93
CA CYS A 41 -2.06 3.50 0.92
C CYS A 41 -1.13 2.53 0.21
N PHE A 42 -1.17 2.52 -1.13
CA PHE A 42 -0.18 1.83 -1.91
C PHE A 42 1.20 2.50 -1.73
N ARG A 43 2.21 1.67 -1.41
CA ARG A 43 3.59 2.13 -1.32
C ARG A 43 4.51 1.56 -2.39
N GLY A 44 5.04 2.48 -3.21
CA GLY A 44 6.11 2.21 -4.15
C GLY A 44 7.43 1.96 -3.43
N PRO A 45 8.45 1.49 -4.17
CA PRO A 45 9.70 0.99 -3.59
C PRO A 45 10.62 2.08 -3.03
N LEU A 46 10.35 3.35 -3.33
CA LEU A 46 11.18 4.48 -2.90
C LEU A 46 10.58 5.16 -1.66
N PRO A 47 11.40 5.76 -0.79
CA PRO A 47 10.95 6.48 0.41
C PRO A 47 10.37 7.87 0.11
N VAL A 48 10.01 8.14 -1.15
CA VAL A 48 9.49 9.43 -1.64
C VAL A 48 8.12 9.25 -2.26
N VAL A 49 7.36 10.35 -2.33
CA VAL A 49 5.97 10.34 -2.77
C VAL A 49 5.84 10.34 -4.31
N VAL A 50 6.21 9.25 -4.97
CA VAL A 50 6.16 9.16 -6.45
C VAL A 50 4.94 8.39 -6.94
N TRP A 51 4.65 7.24 -6.33
CA TRP A 51 3.57 6.34 -6.76
C TRP A 51 2.46 6.18 -5.71
N ASP A 52 2.51 6.96 -4.64
CA ASP A 52 1.58 6.89 -3.52
C ASP A 52 0.19 7.24 -3.98
N ARG A 53 -0.76 6.39 -3.62
CA ARG A 53 -2.16 6.48 -3.96
C ARG A 53 -2.98 5.71 -2.94
N PRO A 54 -4.25 6.06 -2.71
CA PRO A 54 -5.14 5.30 -1.87
C PRO A 54 -5.54 4.00 -2.55
N ASN A 55 -5.68 2.95 -1.74
CA ASN A 55 -6.34 1.73 -2.16
C ASN A 55 -7.87 1.92 -2.06
N ALA A 56 -8.63 1.13 -2.81
CA ALA A 56 -10.09 1.27 -2.91
C ALA A 56 -10.79 1.28 -1.54
N VAL A 57 -10.40 0.38 -0.62
CA VAL A 57 -10.99 0.28 0.73
C VAL A 57 -11.00 1.61 1.48
N PHE A 58 -9.95 2.42 1.33
CA PHE A 58 -9.85 3.67 2.09
C PHE A 58 -10.85 4.71 1.56
N VAL A 59 -11.01 4.75 0.24
CA VAL A 59 -12.00 5.61 -0.41
C VAL A 59 -13.41 5.12 -0.10
N ASP A 60 -13.66 3.82 -0.17
CA ASP A 60 -14.96 3.21 0.07
C ASP A 60 -15.42 3.39 1.53
N ASP A 61 -14.52 3.23 2.50
CA ASP A 61 -14.80 3.49 3.92
C ASP A 61 -15.17 4.96 4.15
N LEU A 62 -14.50 5.91 3.48
CA LEU A 62 -14.85 7.34 3.55
C LEU A 62 -16.22 7.63 2.92
N VAL A 63 -16.56 6.98 1.80
CA VAL A 63 -17.89 7.09 1.20
C VAL A 63 -18.95 6.53 2.15
N GLN A 64 -18.71 5.36 2.74
CA GLN A 64 -19.61 4.75 3.71
C GLN A 64 -19.76 5.62 4.98
N TYR A 65 -18.70 6.31 5.38
CA TYR A 65 -18.72 7.27 6.48
C TYR A 65 -19.67 8.44 6.20
N GLY A 66 -19.74 8.89 4.94
CA GLY A 66 -20.70 9.90 4.47
C GLY A 66 -20.15 10.93 3.48
N TYR A 67 -18.96 10.71 2.92
CA TYR A 67 -18.39 11.59 1.91
C TYR A 67 -18.90 11.26 0.51
N ALA A 68 -19.04 12.28 -0.34
CA ALA A 68 -19.17 12.05 -1.78
C ALA A 68 -17.85 11.48 -2.34
N TYR A 69 -17.94 10.58 -3.33
CA TYR A 69 -16.76 9.91 -3.89
C TYR A 69 -15.60 10.85 -4.27
N PRO A 70 -15.81 12.00 -4.97
CA PRO A 70 -14.71 12.91 -5.30
C PRO A 70 -14.01 13.49 -4.05
N GLN A 71 -14.76 13.76 -2.99
CA GLN A 71 -14.23 14.27 -1.73
C GLN A 71 -13.50 13.16 -0.96
N ALA A 72 -14.09 11.97 -0.88
CA ALA A 72 -13.46 10.80 -0.27
C ALA A 72 -12.11 10.49 -0.94
N TYR A 73 -12.07 10.48 -2.27
CA TYR A 73 -10.84 10.27 -3.02
C TYR A 73 -9.81 11.38 -2.73
N SER A 74 -10.23 12.65 -2.72
CA SER A 74 -9.34 13.77 -2.42
C SER A 74 -8.71 13.70 -1.01
N ILE A 75 -9.51 13.32 0.00
CA ILE A 75 -9.02 13.13 1.37
C ILE A 75 -8.01 11.98 1.41
N ALA A 76 -8.37 10.84 0.82
CA ALA A 76 -7.53 9.65 0.81
C ALA A 76 -6.19 9.88 0.07
N GLU A 77 -6.25 10.57 -1.07
CA GLU A 77 -5.08 10.99 -1.85
C GLU A 77 -4.17 11.90 -1.01
N THR A 78 -4.75 12.88 -0.31
CA THR A 78 -4.00 13.81 0.54
C THR A 78 -3.26 13.07 1.66
N VAL A 79 -3.91 12.14 2.34
CA VAL A 79 -3.28 11.34 3.41
C VAL A 79 -2.18 10.45 2.85
N CYS A 80 -2.42 9.76 1.74
CA CYS A 80 -1.44 8.83 1.18
C CYS A 80 -0.25 9.51 0.53
N ARG A 81 -0.40 10.76 0.08
CA ARG A 81 0.66 11.53 -0.58
C ARG A 81 1.40 12.50 0.34
N ASP A 82 1.13 12.46 1.64
CA ASP A 82 1.84 13.30 2.59
C ASP A 82 3.26 12.74 2.83
N GLU A 83 4.28 13.55 2.58
CA GLU A 83 5.68 13.16 2.77
C GLU A 83 6.01 12.82 4.23
N TYR A 84 5.32 13.44 5.19
CA TYR A 84 5.50 13.19 6.62
C TYR A 84 4.79 11.91 7.08
N ALA A 85 3.84 11.41 6.29
CA ALA A 85 3.15 10.16 6.56
C ALA A 85 3.97 8.92 6.19
N VAL A 86 5.04 9.04 5.39
CA VAL A 86 5.85 7.91 4.94
C VAL A 86 6.45 7.17 6.16
N GLY A 87 5.99 5.94 6.39
CA GLY A 87 6.40 5.12 7.54
C GLY A 87 5.81 5.55 8.89
N ASN A 88 4.95 6.57 8.92
CA ASN A 88 4.38 7.13 10.15
C ASN A 88 2.86 6.96 10.19
N LYS A 89 2.40 5.81 10.68
CA LYS A 89 0.97 5.50 10.82
C LYS A 89 0.24 6.45 11.77
N GLY A 90 0.89 6.89 12.84
CA GLY A 90 0.29 7.84 13.79
C GLY A 90 -0.01 9.18 13.14
N TYR A 91 0.92 9.67 12.32
CA TYR A 91 0.74 10.89 11.54
C TYR A 91 -0.37 10.73 10.49
N MET A 92 -0.46 9.60 9.79
CA MET A 92 -1.58 9.33 8.87
C MET A 92 -2.94 9.44 9.57
N THR A 93 -3.07 8.83 10.75
CA THR A 93 -4.30 8.90 11.55
C THR A 93 -4.61 10.33 11.96
N GLN A 94 -3.61 11.07 12.47
CA GLN A 94 -3.78 12.47 12.83
C GLN A 94 -4.23 13.31 11.62
N ARG A 95 -3.55 13.16 10.47
CA ARG A 95 -3.84 13.91 9.26
C ARG A 95 -5.26 13.64 8.73
N LEU A 96 -5.70 12.38 8.80
CA LEU A 96 -7.07 12.02 8.46
C LEU A 96 -8.07 12.75 9.37
N TYR A 97 -7.86 12.73 10.69
CA TYR A 97 -8.74 13.44 11.62
C TYR A 97 -8.79 14.95 11.36
N GLU A 98 -7.65 15.57 11.07
CA GLU A 98 -7.59 16.99 10.70
C GLU A 98 -8.46 17.27 9.46
N LEU A 99 -8.29 16.51 8.38
CA LEU A 99 -9.05 16.66 7.14
C LEU A 99 -10.56 16.44 7.35
N MET A 100 -10.94 15.46 8.16
CA MET A 100 -12.33 15.19 8.49
C MET A 100 -12.96 16.30 9.34
N ASN A 101 -12.17 16.97 10.17
CA ASN A 101 -12.63 18.11 10.96
C ASN A 101 -12.74 19.39 10.11
N GLU A 102 -11.80 19.61 9.19
CA GLU A 102 -11.83 20.73 8.23
C GLU A 102 -12.96 20.60 7.22
N THR A 103 -13.27 19.37 6.82
CA THR A 103 -14.27 19.05 5.81
C THR A 103 -15.22 17.98 6.33
N PRO A 104 -16.16 18.30 7.22
CA PRO A 104 -17.09 17.30 7.74
C PRO A 104 -18.01 16.75 6.63
N PRO A 105 -18.48 15.50 6.75
CA PRO A 105 -19.39 14.91 5.77
C PRO A 105 -20.76 15.60 5.82
N VAL A 106 -21.36 15.81 4.66
CA VAL A 106 -22.72 16.36 4.51
C VAL A 106 -23.69 15.19 4.48
N ARG A 107 -24.21 14.77 5.63
CA ARG A 107 -25.29 13.77 5.70
C ARG A 107 -26.65 14.41 5.53
#